data_AF-A0A1V5E589-F1
#
_entry.id   AF-A0A1V5E589-F1
#
_cell.length_a   1.000
_cell.length_b   1.000
_cell.length_c   1.000
_cell.angle_alpha   90.00
_cell.angle_beta   90.00
_cell.angle_gamma   90.00
#
_symmetry.space_group_name_H-M   'P 1'
#
loop_
_entity.id
_entity.type
_entity.pdbx_description
1 polymer ?
#
loop_
_entity_poly.entity_id
_entity_poly.type
_entity_poly.pdbx_seq_one_letter_code
_entity_poly.pdbx_strand_id
1 'polypeptide(L)'
;MKKVLMMVAVLVLVAAVAVPSFAYRGWRGHGDGPCGDITKYPGLNLTVDQKAKLTEMRAAHLKDIKPLQDKLFSKRGDLRLLWQEKNLDQAKITALDKEIRVLRDQIHDKRTSYQWAVYKLLTPEQREQFKGFGPGAPCGGPGMGRGDGPGYGHGRMMGPAAN
;
A
#
# COMPACT_ATOMS: atom_id res chain seq x y z
N MET A 1 -3.58 27.60 42.02
CA MET A 1 -2.65 26.43 41.96
C MET A 1 -3.33 25.19 41.37
N LYS A 2 -4.44 24.67 41.90
CA LYS A 2 -5.16 23.49 41.36
C LYS A 2 -5.60 23.63 39.88
N LYS A 3 -6.08 24.81 39.46
CA LYS A 3 -6.52 25.07 38.07
C LYS A 3 -5.36 25.12 37.06
N VAL A 4 -4.19 25.63 37.49
CA VAL A 4 -2.96 25.65 36.67
C VAL A 4 -2.37 24.24 36.57
N LEU A 5 -2.38 23.47 37.67
CA LEU A 5 -1.97 22.07 37.66
C LEU A 5 -2.88 21.22 36.76
N MET A 6 -4.19 21.47 36.75
CA MET A 6 -5.12 20.78 35.85
C MET A 6 -4.92 21.18 34.38
N MET A 7 -4.66 22.45 34.07
CA MET A 7 -4.36 22.86 32.68
C MET A 7 -3.05 22.28 32.16
N VAL A 8 -2.01 22.22 33.00
CA VAL A 8 -0.72 21.60 32.63
C VAL A 8 -0.88 20.08 32.50
N ALA A 9 -1.66 19.44 33.36
CA ALA A 9 -1.96 18.01 33.25
C ALA A 9 -2.72 17.67 31.95
N VAL A 10 -3.68 18.50 31.54
CA VAL A 10 -4.41 18.32 30.26
C VAL A 10 -3.52 18.58 29.05
N LEU A 11 -2.65 19.60 29.09
CA LEU A 11 -1.67 19.87 28.02
C LEU A 11 -0.65 18.74 27.86
N VAL A 12 -0.20 18.13 28.97
CA VAL A 12 0.70 16.96 28.95
C VAL A 12 -0.03 15.71 28.47
N LEU A 13 -1.32 15.55 28.81
CA LEU A 13 -2.14 14.42 28.33
C LEU A 13 -2.39 14.49 26.81
N VAL A 14 -2.57 15.69 26.25
CA VAL A 14 -2.76 15.89 24.80
C VAL A 14 -1.44 15.69 24.03
N ALA A 15 -0.30 16.06 24.63
CA ALA A 15 1.02 15.81 24.05
C ALA A 15 1.42 14.31 24.09
N ALA A 16 0.92 13.54 25.04
CA ALA A 16 1.24 12.11 25.21
C ALA A 16 0.58 11.17 24.18
N VAL A 17 -0.38 11.65 23.38
CA VAL A 17 -1.05 10.83 22.35
C VAL A 17 -0.31 10.86 21.00
N ALA A 18 0.71 11.72 20.85
CA ALA A 18 1.55 11.75 19.65
C ALA A 18 2.65 10.68 19.71
N VAL A 19 2.30 9.43 20.00
CA VAL A 19 3.19 8.30 19.72
C VAL A 19 2.98 7.93 18.25
N PRO A 20 3.98 8.10 17.36
CA PRO A 20 3.93 7.40 16.09
C PRO A 20 4.04 5.92 16.43
N SER A 21 2.89 5.26 16.51
CA SER A 21 2.80 3.82 16.60
C SER A 21 3.33 3.27 15.28
N PHE A 22 4.65 3.06 15.21
CA PHE A 22 5.28 2.29 14.16
C PHE A 22 4.94 0.81 14.35
N ALA A 23 3.66 0.49 14.28
CA ALA A 23 3.25 -0.86 13.95
C ALA A 23 3.72 -1.09 12.51
N TYR A 24 4.61 -2.08 12.31
CA TYR A 24 4.93 -2.58 10.98
C TYR A 24 3.69 -3.27 10.42
N ARG A 25 2.76 -2.46 9.92
CA ARG A 25 1.50 -2.91 9.36
C ARG A 25 1.79 -3.31 7.93
N GLY A 26 1.88 -4.62 7.68
CA GLY A 26 1.91 -5.14 6.33
C GLY A 26 0.76 -4.57 5.51
N TRP A 27 1.03 -4.21 4.26
CA TRP A 27 0.04 -3.74 3.31
C TRP A 27 -0.92 -4.89 2.97
N ARG A 28 -1.99 -5.03 3.75
CA ARG A 28 -3.14 -5.88 3.40
C ARG A 28 -4.18 -4.99 2.74
N GLY A 29 -4.26 -5.05 1.42
CA GLY A 29 -5.22 -4.28 0.63
C GLY A 29 -4.80 -4.09 -0.84
N HIS A 30 -5.78 -3.77 -1.69
CA HIS A 30 -5.60 -3.65 -3.13
C HIS A 30 -4.61 -2.54 -3.54
N GLY A 31 -3.71 -2.86 -4.47
CA GLY A 31 -3.13 -1.90 -5.43
C GLY A 31 -1.87 -1.13 -5.04
N ASP A 32 -1.66 -0.79 -3.76
CA ASP A 32 -0.63 0.21 -3.38
C ASP A 32 0.64 -0.38 -2.74
N GLY A 33 0.73 -1.70 -2.70
CA GLY A 33 1.90 -2.40 -2.17
C GLY A 33 3.14 -2.22 -3.08
N PRO A 34 4.35 -2.26 -2.50
CA PRO A 34 5.56 -2.28 -3.29
C PRO A 34 5.63 -3.52 -4.18
N CYS A 35 6.44 -3.45 -5.23
CA CYS A 35 6.87 -4.64 -5.94
C CYS A 35 7.54 -5.65 -4.98
N GLY A 36 7.06 -6.88 -5.04
CA GLY A 36 7.69 -8.06 -4.46
C GLY A 36 9.10 -8.28 -5.01
N ASP A 37 9.83 -9.16 -4.34
CA ASP A 37 11.23 -9.41 -4.65
C ASP A 37 11.37 -10.25 -5.92
N ILE A 38 11.82 -9.61 -7.00
CA ILE A 38 11.99 -10.23 -8.33
C ILE A 38 13.13 -11.24 -8.33
N THR A 39 14.11 -11.09 -7.43
CA THR A 39 15.23 -12.04 -7.33
C THR A 39 14.77 -13.45 -6.93
N LYS A 40 13.57 -13.54 -6.36
CA LYS A 40 12.90 -14.78 -5.95
C LYS A 40 11.91 -15.29 -7.00
N TYR A 41 11.81 -14.65 -8.16
CA TYR A 41 10.91 -15.08 -9.22
C TYR A 41 11.41 -16.42 -9.81
N PRO A 42 10.58 -17.47 -9.84
CA PRO A 42 11.01 -18.80 -10.27
C PRO A 42 11.36 -18.81 -11.75
N GLY A 43 12.42 -19.54 -12.11
CA GLY A 43 12.78 -19.82 -13.51
C GLY A 43 13.48 -18.68 -14.26
N LEU A 44 13.73 -17.52 -13.62
CA LEU A 44 14.34 -16.36 -14.30
C LEU A 44 15.86 -16.48 -14.51
N ASN A 45 16.51 -17.48 -13.91
CA ASN A 45 17.95 -17.77 -14.05
C ASN A 45 18.85 -16.52 -14.02
N LEU A 46 18.61 -15.62 -13.05
CA LEU A 46 19.34 -14.36 -12.92
C LEU A 46 20.81 -14.60 -12.59
N THR A 47 21.70 -13.85 -13.25
CA THR A 47 23.12 -13.84 -12.88
C THR A 47 23.34 -13.19 -11.51
N VAL A 48 24.52 -13.43 -10.91
CA VAL A 48 24.89 -12.82 -9.61
C VAL A 48 24.81 -11.29 -9.70
N ASP A 49 25.34 -10.71 -10.78
CA ASP A 49 25.33 -9.27 -11.02
C ASP A 49 23.91 -8.72 -11.21
N GLN A 50 23.04 -9.44 -11.94
CA GLN A 50 21.65 -9.04 -12.10
C GLN A 50 20.91 -9.07 -10.75
N LYS A 51 21.12 -10.09 -9.92
CA LYS A 51 20.52 -10.17 -8.58
C LYS A 51 20.96 -9.02 -7.68
N ALA A 52 22.25 -8.68 -7.69
CA ALA A 52 22.78 -7.55 -6.93
C ALA A 52 22.11 -6.23 -7.35
N LYS A 53 22.07 -5.94 -8.66
CA LYS A 53 21.43 -4.73 -9.21
C LYS A 53 19.93 -4.68 -8.90
N LEU A 54 19.21 -5.79 -9.05
CA LEU A 54 17.78 -5.86 -8.71
C LEU A 54 17.53 -5.59 -7.22
N THR A 55 18.40 -6.10 -6.35
CA THR A 55 18.29 -5.91 -4.90
C THR A 55 18.48 -4.44 -4.52
N GLU A 56 19.49 -3.80 -5.09
CA GLU A 56 19.77 -2.37 -4.89
C GLU A 56 18.64 -1.50 -5.43
N MET A 57 18.21 -1.74 -6.66
CA MET A 57 17.09 -1.01 -7.27
C MET A 57 15.80 -1.15 -6.45
N ARG A 58 15.53 -2.34 -5.91
CA ARG A 58 14.38 -2.57 -5.05
C ARG A 58 14.50 -1.80 -3.75
N ALA A 59 15.67 -1.81 -3.11
CA ALA A 59 15.91 -1.06 -1.88
C ALA A 59 15.71 0.45 -2.10
N ALA A 60 16.23 1.00 -3.21
CA ALA A 60 16.02 2.38 -3.61
C ALA A 60 14.54 2.70 -3.84
N HIS A 61 13.83 1.87 -4.61
CA HIS A 61 12.40 2.04 -4.85
C HIS A 61 11.59 2.03 -3.55
N LEU A 62 11.86 1.09 -2.63
CA LEU A 62 11.21 1.02 -1.33
C LEU A 62 11.46 2.29 -0.49
N LYS A 63 12.70 2.77 -0.47
CA LYS A 63 13.08 4.01 0.22
C LYS A 63 12.33 5.21 -0.33
N ASP A 64 12.19 5.30 -1.65
CA ASP A 64 11.52 6.41 -2.33
C ASP A 64 10.00 6.45 -2.07
N ILE A 65 9.34 5.29 -2.08
CA ILE A 65 7.88 5.25 -1.91
C ILE A 65 7.43 5.24 -0.44
N LYS A 66 8.31 4.85 0.49
CA LYS A 66 8.00 4.77 1.93
C LYS A 66 7.35 6.05 2.49
N PRO A 67 7.88 7.27 2.27
CA PRO A 67 7.24 8.49 2.78
C PRO A 67 5.87 8.77 2.13
N LEU A 68 5.68 8.40 0.85
CA LEU A 68 4.38 8.57 0.17
C LEU A 68 3.34 7.60 0.75
N GLN A 69 3.77 6.37 1.00
CA GLN A 69 2.98 5.34 1.64
C GLN A 69 2.56 5.73 3.06
N ASP A 70 3.47 6.29 3.87
CA ASP A 70 3.15 6.73 5.23
C ASP A 70 2.12 7.88 5.22
N LYS A 71 2.25 8.83 4.29
CA LYS A 71 1.24 9.89 4.06
C LYS A 71 -0.10 9.32 3.62
N LEU A 72 -0.10 8.37 2.69
CA LEU A 72 -1.31 7.72 2.18
C LEU A 72 -2.04 6.98 3.31
N PHE A 73 -1.29 6.30 4.19
CA PHE A 73 -1.86 5.62 5.35
C PHE A 73 -2.51 6.62 6.31
N SER A 74 -1.82 7.71 6.65
CA SER A 74 -2.37 8.76 7.51
C SER A 74 -3.67 9.33 6.94
N LYS A 75 -3.66 9.78 5.68
CA LYS A 75 -4.84 10.40 5.05
C LYS A 75 -6.02 9.44 4.92
N ARG A 76 -5.77 8.15 4.71
CA ARG A 76 -6.84 7.13 4.76
C ARG A 76 -7.45 6.98 6.14
N GLY A 77 -6.64 7.14 7.20
CA GLY A 77 -7.12 7.22 8.57
C GLY A 77 -8.02 8.43 8.78
N ASP A 78 -7.55 9.61 8.38
CA ASP A 78 -8.29 10.87 8.47
C ASP A 78 -9.63 10.79 7.70
N LEU A 79 -9.62 10.21 6.48
CA LEU A 79 -10.82 10.03 5.68
C LEU A 79 -11.83 9.11 6.38
N ARG A 80 -11.35 8.04 7.01
CA ARG A 80 -12.22 7.14 7.80
C ARG A 80 -12.86 7.88 8.97
N LEU A 81 -12.12 8.77 9.64
CA LEU A 81 -12.64 9.57 10.74
C LEU A 81 -13.71 10.56 10.25
N LEU A 82 -13.50 11.24 9.11
CA LEU A 82 -14.51 12.13 8.52
C LEU A 82 -15.84 11.40 8.25
N TRP A 83 -15.78 10.15 7.78
CA TRP A 83 -16.97 9.32 7.56
C TRP A 83 -17.67 8.86 8.85
N GLN A 84 -17.03 9.02 10.02
CA GLN A 84 -17.59 8.70 11.33
C GLN A 84 -18.11 9.93 12.08
N GLU A 85 -17.95 11.13 11.51
CA GLU A 85 -18.48 12.35 12.12
C GLU A 85 -20.01 12.36 12.11
N LYS A 86 -20.60 12.91 13.17
CA LYS A 86 -22.07 13.01 13.32
C LYS A 86 -22.69 13.90 12.23
N ASN A 87 -21.96 14.94 11.82
CA ASN A 87 -22.35 15.86 10.76
C ASN A 87 -21.32 15.77 9.63
N LEU A 88 -21.67 15.06 8.56
CA LEU A 88 -20.75 14.84 7.45
C LEU A 88 -20.52 16.12 6.63
N ASP A 89 -19.26 16.44 6.39
CA ASP A 89 -18.84 17.53 5.50
C ASP A 89 -18.35 16.94 4.16
N GLN A 90 -19.22 16.99 3.15
CA GLN A 90 -18.93 16.46 1.82
C GLN A 90 -17.72 17.13 1.17
N ALA A 91 -17.51 18.43 1.41
CA ALA A 91 -16.40 19.17 0.81
C ALA A 91 -15.06 18.70 1.38
N LYS A 92 -14.97 18.51 2.71
CA LYS A 92 -13.77 17.95 3.37
C LYS A 92 -13.47 16.53 2.91
N ILE A 93 -14.49 15.67 2.84
CA ILE A 93 -14.35 14.28 2.37
C ILE A 93 -13.81 14.25 0.94
N THR A 94 -14.38 15.07 0.06
CA THR A 94 -13.98 15.11 -1.36
C THR A 94 -12.58 15.69 -1.54
N ALA A 95 -12.21 16.72 -0.78
CA ALA A 95 -10.86 17.30 -0.81
C ALA A 95 -9.82 16.26 -0.38
N LEU A 96 -10.07 15.55 0.74
CA LEU A 96 -9.14 14.54 1.25
C LEU A 96 -9.05 13.32 0.33
N ASP A 97 -10.14 12.89 -0.30
CA ASP A 97 -10.12 11.82 -1.31
C ASP A 97 -9.24 12.19 -2.52
N LYS A 98 -9.29 13.45 -2.99
CA LYS A 98 -8.42 13.94 -4.06
C LYS A 98 -6.94 13.87 -3.67
N GLU A 99 -6.59 14.29 -2.46
CA GLU A 99 -5.21 14.20 -1.96
C GLU A 99 -4.72 12.74 -1.88
N ILE A 100 -5.60 11.83 -1.45
CA ILE A 100 -5.32 10.38 -1.46
C ILE A 100 -5.06 9.87 -2.88
N ARG A 101 -5.85 10.29 -3.87
CA ARG A 101 -5.63 9.91 -5.28
C ARG A 101 -4.27 10.37 -5.78
N VAL A 102 -3.91 11.64 -5.54
CA VAL A 102 -2.59 12.18 -5.92
C VAL A 102 -1.45 11.36 -5.31
N LEU A 103 -1.55 10.96 -4.04
CA LEU A 103 -0.53 10.11 -3.40
C LEU A 103 -0.46 8.72 -4.04
N ARG A 104 -1.59 8.12 -4.41
CA ARG A 104 -1.61 6.84 -5.12
C ARG A 104 -0.95 6.96 -6.49
N ASP A 105 -1.23 8.03 -7.23
CA ASP A 105 -0.65 8.28 -8.55
C ASP A 105 0.88 8.41 -8.45
N GLN A 106 1.39 9.15 -7.48
CA GLN A 106 2.83 9.26 -7.24
C GLN A 106 3.50 7.92 -6.91
N ILE A 107 2.85 7.07 -6.09
CA ILE A 107 3.34 5.71 -5.79
C ILE A 107 3.31 4.86 -7.07
N HIS A 108 2.25 4.97 -7.86
CA HIS A 108 2.09 4.25 -9.13
C HIS A 108 3.18 4.64 -10.13
N ASP A 109 3.47 5.92 -10.31
CA ASP A 109 4.53 6.41 -11.20
C ASP A 109 5.91 5.88 -10.81
N LYS A 110 6.22 5.90 -9.51
CA LYS A 110 7.47 5.33 -8.98
C LYS A 110 7.55 3.83 -9.20
N ARG A 111 6.43 3.11 -9.06
CA ARG A 111 6.35 1.67 -9.34
C ARG A 111 6.56 1.38 -10.82
N THR A 112 5.88 2.09 -11.71
CA THR A 112 6.02 1.93 -13.16
C THR A 112 7.46 2.23 -13.61
N SER A 113 8.09 3.25 -13.02
CA SER A 113 9.51 3.56 -13.26
C SER A 113 10.43 2.41 -12.83
N TYR A 114 10.19 1.82 -11.65
CA TYR A 114 10.94 0.66 -11.19
C TYR A 114 10.71 -0.58 -12.09
N GLN A 115 9.48 -0.84 -12.51
CA GLN A 115 9.14 -1.92 -13.44
C GLN A 115 9.89 -1.77 -14.78
N TRP A 116 9.95 -0.56 -15.32
CA TRP A 116 10.72 -0.25 -16.53
C TRP A 116 12.22 -0.49 -16.35
N ALA A 117 12.78 -0.10 -15.20
CA ALA A 117 14.19 -0.32 -14.92
C ALA A 117 14.51 -1.82 -14.81
N VAL A 118 13.63 -2.61 -14.18
CA VAL A 118 13.75 -4.08 -14.15
C VAL A 118 13.69 -4.64 -15.56
N TYR A 119 12.70 -4.23 -16.36
CA TYR A 119 12.52 -4.70 -17.73
C TYR A 119 13.79 -4.47 -18.57
N LYS A 120 14.46 -3.33 -18.41
CA LYS A 120 15.73 -3.01 -19.11
C LYS A 120 16.92 -3.87 -18.66
N LEU A 121 16.89 -4.40 -17.43
CA LEU A 121 17.98 -5.21 -16.87
C LEU A 121 17.88 -6.69 -17.28
N LEU A 122 16.67 -7.16 -17.57
CA LEU A 122 16.42 -8.54 -17.99
C LEU A 122 16.78 -8.76 -19.48
N THR A 123 17.30 -9.93 -19.80
CA THR A 123 17.52 -10.34 -21.20
C THR A 123 16.19 -10.55 -21.93
N PRO A 124 16.15 -10.55 -23.28
CA PRO A 124 14.94 -10.88 -24.03
C PRO A 124 14.30 -12.20 -23.58
N GLU A 125 15.09 -13.26 -23.40
CA GLU A 125 14.61 -14.58 -22.95
C GLU A 125 14.02 -14.53 -21.53
N GLN A 126 14.69 -13.81 -20.61
CA GLN A 126 14.18 -13.61 -19.26
C GLN A 126 12.88 -12.80 -19.25
N ARG A 127 12.73 -11.82 -20.16
CA ARG A 127 11.51 -11.02 -20.27
C ARG A 127 10.31 -11.87 -20.72
N GLU A 128 10.50 -12.78 -21.67
CA GLU A 128 9.45 -13.73 -22.08
C GLU A 128 9.01 -14.65 -20.93
N GLN A 129 9.95 -15.04 -20.07
CA GLN A 129 9.67 -15.83 -18.86
C GLN A 129 9.06 -15.00 -17.73
N PHE A 130 9.31 -13.69 -17.72
CA PHE A 130 8.89 -12.79 -16.66
C PHE A 130 7.44 -12.33 -16.83
N LYS A 131 6.52 -13.06 -16.19
CA LYS A 131 5.11 -12.64 -16.04
C LYS A 131 4.88 -11.81 -14.77
N GLY A 132 5.96 -11.28 -14.19
CA GLY A 132 5.98 -10.62 -12.88
C GLY A 132 5.25 -9.28 -12.78
N PHE A 133 4.87 -8.67 -13.91
CA PHE A 133 4.15 -7.39 -13.97
C PHE A 133 2.63 -7.53 -14.00
N GLY A 134 2.11 -8.75 -14.22
CA GLY A 134 0.66 -9.02 -14.31
C GLY A 134 -0.02 -9.25 -12.95
N PRO A 135 -1.36 -9.21 -12.90
CA PRO A 135 -2.12 -9.40 -11.66
C PRO A 135 -1.71 -10.66 -10.89
N GLY A 136 -1.46 -10.53 -9.59
CA GLY A 136 -1.09 -11.66 -8.72
C GLY A 136 0.40 -12.01 -8.75
N ALA A 137 1.18 -11.33 -9.57
CA ALA A 137 2.62 -11.49 -9.63
C ALA A 137 3.35 -10.43 -8.76
N PRO A 138 4.65 -10.59 -8.48
CA PRO A 138 5.37 -9.74 -7.54
C PRO A 138 5.23 -8.24 -7.79
N CYS A 139 5.14 -7.80 -9.05
CA CYS A 139 5.03 -6.38 -9.39
C CYS A 139 3.64 -5.94 -9.89
N GLY A 140 2.70 -6.87 -10.06
CA GLY A 140 1.38 -6.57 -10.65
C GLY A 140 0.29 -6.21 -9.64
N GLY A 141 0.69 -5.89 -8.41
CA GLY A 141 -0.24 -5.66 -7.31
C GLY A 141 -0.92 -6.95 -6.86
N PRO A 142 -1.72 -6.89 -5.78
CA PRO A 142 -2.50 -8.04 -5.36
C PRO A 142 -3.42 -8.44 -6.51
N GLY A 143 -3.15 -9.62 -7.07
CA GLY A 143 -4.09 -10.27 -7.98
C GLY A 143 -5.42 -10.45 -7.29
N MET A 144 -6.47 -10.70 -8.07
CA MET A 144 -7.58 -11.50 -7.59
C MET A 144 -6.97 -12.72 -6.92
N GLY A 145 -7.05 -12.77 -5.59
CA GLY A 145 -6.54 -13.91 -4.86
C GLY A 145 -7.16 -15.16 -5.46
N ARG A 146 -6.35 -16.13 -5.86
CA ARG A 146 -6.80 -17.50 -5.71
C ARG A 146 -6.94 -17.69 -4.20
N GLY A 147 -8.16 -17.53 -3.73
CA GLY A 147 -8.54 -17.80 -2.36
C GLY A 147 -8.43 -19.29 -2.10
N ASP A 148 -7.19 -19.77 -1.94
CA ASP A 148 -6.89 -21.10 -1.40
C ASP A 148 -6.52 -20.97 0.09
N GLY A 149 -7.25 -20.13 0.80
CA GLY A 149 -7.39 -20.23 2.25
C GLY A 149 -8.78 -20.80 2.54
N PRO A 150 -8.96 -21.62 3.59
CA PRO A 150 -10.28 -22.14 3.96
C PRO A 150 -11.17 -20.97 4.42
N GLY A 151 -11.80 -20.32 3.43
CA GLY A 151 -12.71 -19.22 3.61
C GLY A 151 -14.06 -19.76 4.03
N TYR A 152 -14.31 -19.73 5.34
CA TYR A 152 -15.67 -19.62 5.86
C TYR A 152 -16.34 -18.40 5.21
N GLY A 153 -17.30 -18.65 4.32
CA GLY A 153 -18.00 -17.58 3.62
C GLY A 153 -18.95 -18.04 2.52
N HIS A 154 -19.70 -19.12 2.74
CA HIS A 154 -20.89 -19.41 1.93
C HIS A 154 -21.99 -18.40 2.25
N GLY A 155 -21.99 -17.29 1.52
CA GLY A 155 -23.09 -16.36 1.44
C GLY A 155 -23.75 -16.42 0.07
N ARG A 156 -24.39 -17.56 -0.27
CA ARG A 156 -25.38 -17.59 -1.35
C ARG A 156 -26.60 -16.79 -0.88
N MET A 157 -26.64 -15.50 -1.15
CA MET A 157 -27.91 -14.76 -1.19
C MET A 157 -28.55 -15.02 -2.56
N MET A 158 -29.22 -16.17 -2.67
CA MET A 158 -30.32 -16.34 -3.62
C MET A 158 -31.45 -15.44 -3.14
N GLY A 159 -31.61 -14.26 -3.76
CA GLY A 159 -32.82 -13.48 -3.62
C GLY A 159 -34.00 -14.23 -4.27
N PRO A 160 -35.21 -14.16 -3.71
CA PRO A 160 -36.37 -14.81 -4.31
C PRO A 160 -36.70 -14.15 -5.65
N ALA A 161 -36.76 -14.96 -6.71
CA ALA A 161 -37.38 -14.56 -7.97
C ALA A 161 -38.88 -14.37 -7.73
N ALA A 162 -39.39 -13.19 -8.08
CA ALA A 162 -40.81 -12.92 -8.13
C ALA A 162 -41.45 -13.71 -9.28
N ASN A 163 -42.51 -14.45 -8.96
CA ASN A 163 -43.74 -14.63 -9.73
C ASN A 163 -44.81 -15.20 -8.79
#